data_AF-J7LIH7-F1
#
_entry.id   AF-J7LIH7-F1
#
_cell.length_a   1.000
_cell.length_b   1.000
_cell.length_c   1.000
_cell.angle_alpha   90.00
_cell.angle_beta   90.00
_cell.angle_gamma   90.00
#
_symmetry.space_group_name_H-M   'P 1'
#
loop_
_entity.id
_entity.type
_entity.pdbx_description
1 polymer ?
#
loop_
_entity_poly.entity_id
_entity_poly.type
_entity_poly.pdbx_seq_one_letter_code
_entity_poly.pdbx_strand_id
1 'polypeptide(L)'
;MRTRLVTVLLALITAFLVIPGAAATADEEGGESLHGQIVQPDDRDQGVEGIEITVFQEGDEIVAAATDPDGMWEAELPGPGTYRVVVDQESIPDDFAVRETPMLSNGEAEVEVESGDRRPFIVLLDVAGASSGAEAEQSESPSPDDEATEGDDEGSSAEDESVEVEGVSGGFGERFVQLTAAGLLFGLVIAVSAIGLSLIFGTTQVINFSHGDMVTFGAMMALLFSSGAAGMGNSLLAIFAGLGVAVLLGAFMEGRLGRTVLVALQWVSVMAGIALATVLGVFFPDLGWKVPLWAAAGIAVVMGAVLGGSLERYLWRPLRKRNVALIQMFIVSIGLALVLRHVILVMFGANRSRYAGFQVQELVHIGPISMPPRDLVIMGVAVVVLVLVACLLQFTRIGKAMRAVSDNRDLAESSGIDVDRVTLYVWLLGGGLASLGGVLFGLNQVVDYEMGFRLLLLMFAAVILGGLGTAYGAMVGGISVGLVAMLSTLWFPTQLMQAWALALMILMLLVRPQGLLGQRERVG
;
A
#
# COMPACT_ATOMS: atom_id res chain seq x y z
N MET A 1 -0.20 -29.47 21.36
CA MET A 1 -1.03 -28.34 20.89
C MET A 1 -0.40 -26.99 21.26
N ARG A 2 0.11 -26.81 22.50
CA ARG A 2 1.13 -25.78 22.81
C ARG A 2 2.28 -25.76 21.80
N THR A 3 2.78 -26.94 21.45
CA THR A 3 3.89 -27.08 20.50
C THR A 3 3.65 -26.51 19.11
N ARG A 4 2.45 -26.60 18.51
CA ARG A 4 2.21 -26.15 17.11
C ARG A 4 2.24 -24.62 16.96
N LEU A 5 1.59 -23.93 17.89
CA LEU A 5 1.55 -22.47 17.90
C LEU A 5 2.91 -21.90 18.33
N VAL A 6 3.53 -22.51 19.34
CA VAL A 6 4.88 -22.15 19.77
C VAL A 6 5.89 -22.39 18.66
N THR A 7 5.78 -23.44 17.84
CA THR A 7 6.71 -23.68 16.73
C THR A 7 6.52 -22.75 15.54
N VAL A 8 5.28 -22.37 15.19
CA VAL A 8 5.06 -21.39 14.11
C VAL A 8 5.50 -20.00 14.57
N LEU A 9 5.19 -19.63 15.82
CA LEU A 9 5.63 -18.36 16.41
C LEU A 9 7.15 -18.30 16.55
N LEU A 10 7.79 -19.37 17.05
CA LEU A 10 9.24 -19.47 17.08
C LEU A 10 9.83 -19.47 15.67
N ALA A 11 9.19 -20.10 14.67
CA ALA A 11 9.70 -20.09 13.30
C ALA A 11 9.68 -18.68 12.71
N LEU A 12 8.64 -17.90 12.96
CA LEU A 12 8.57 -16.48 12.59
C LEU A 12 9.59 -15.64 13.37
N ILE A 13 9.74 -15.87 14.69
CA ILE A 13 10.73 -15.17 15.54
C ILE A 13 12.18 -15.57 15.21
N THR A 14 12.42 -16.80 14.76
CA THR A 14 13.76 -17.26 14.37
C THR A 14 14.08 -16.81 12.95
N ALA A 15 13.10 -16.79 12.03
CA ALA A 15 13.25 -16.09 10.76
C ALA A 15 13.59 -14.61 10.97
N PHE A 16 12.99 -13.97 12.00
CA PHE A 16 13.31 -12.61 12.43
C PHE A 16 14.73 -12.45 13.01
N LEU A 17 15.26 -13.46 13.71
CA LEU A 17 16.61 -13.44 14.30
C LEU A 17 17.74 -13.79 13.32
N VAL A 18 17.43 -14.47 12.21
CA VAL A 18 18.40 -15.01 11.24
C VAL A 18 18.32 -14.27 9.90
N ILE A 19 17.63 -13.13 9.83
CA ILE A 19 17.94 -12.15 8.78
C ILE A 19 19.41 -11.81 9.02
N PRO A 20 20.33 -12.16 8.10
CA PRO A 20 21.62 -11.49 8.13
C PRO A 20 21.21 -10.04 7.99
N GLY A 21 21.40 -9.25 9.06
CA GLY A 21 21.39 -7.81 8.88
C GLY A 21 22.20 -7.60 7.63
N ALA A 22 21.60 -6.95 6.62
CA ALA A 22 22.38 -6.42 5.52
C ALA A 22 23.62 -5.88 6.21
N ALA A 23 24.80 -6.44 5.86
CA ALA A 23 26.02 -6.03 6.51
C ALA A 23 25.90 -4.53 6.55
N ALA A 24 25.73 -3.97 7.75
CA ALA A 24 25.80 -2.56 7.91
C ALA A 24 27.26 -2.36 7.55
N THR A 25 27.50 -2.03 6.28
CA THR A 25 28.50 -1.06 5.95
C THR A 25 28.12 0.09 6.87
N ALA A 26 28.70 0.05 8.07
CA ALA A 26 28.87 1.20 8.89
C ALA A 26 29.89 2.02 8.11
N ASP A 27 29.39 2.64 7.05
CA ASP A 27 30.02 3.66 6.23
C ASP A 27 28.85 4.31 5.50
N GLU A 28 28.74 5.61 5.74
CA GLU A 28 27.76 6.59 5.27
C GLU A 28 26.41 6.59 6.00
N GLU A 29 26.39 7.30 7.14
CA GLU A 29 25.31 8.26 7.39
C GLU A 29 25.08 9.01 6.06
N GLY A 30 24.06 8.59 5.31
CA GLY A 30 23.77 9.17 4.00
C GLY A 30 23.59 10.66 4.16
N GLY A 31 24.48 11.43 3.54
CA GLY A 31 24.36 12.88 3.45
C GLY A 31 23.08 13.30 2.75
N GLU A 32 22.78 14.59 2.83
CA GLU A 32 21.79 15.22 1.98
C GLU A 32 22.06 14.87 0.51
N SER A 33 21.04 14.51 -0.25
CA SER A 33 21.21 14.13 -1.66
C SER A 33 20.03 14.56 -2.51
N LEU A 34 20.34 15.01 -3.72
CA LEU A 34 19.37 15.20 -4.79
C LEU A 34 19.41 13.99 -5.70
N HIS A 35 18.27 13.48 -6.08
CA HIS A 35 18.21 12.35 -7.00
C HIS A 35 17.01 12.50 -7.91
N GLY A 36 17.08 11.91 -9.10
CA GLY A 36 16.01 12.03 -10.07
C GLY A 36 16.06 10.96 -11.12
N GLN A 37 15.02 10.94 -11.95
CA GLN A 37 14.95 10.06 -13.10
C GLN A 37 14.53 10.87 -14.32
N ILE A 38 15.28 10.74 -15.41
CA ILE A 38 14.93 11.28 -16.71
C ILE A 38 14.49 10.13 -17.61
N VAL A 39 13.23 10.17 -18.03
CA VAL A 39 12.61 9.13 -18.86
C VAL A 39 12.26 9.67 -20.23
N GLN A 40 12.21 8.78 -21.21
CA GLN A 40 11.81 9.16 -22.56
C GLN A 40 10.35 9.65 -22.58
N PRO A 41 10.02 10.69 -23.36
CA PRO A 41 8.65 11.17 -23.51
C PRO A 41 7.73 10.10 -24.10
N ASP A 42 8.24 9.31 -25.05
CA ASP A 42 7.47 8.29 -25.79
C ASP A 42 7.37 6.94 -25.05
N ASP A 43 8.35 6.60 -24.20
CA ASP A 43 8.36 5.39 -23.39
C ASP A 43 8.93 5.66 -21.99
N ARG A 44 8.02 5.89 -21.02
CA ARG A 44 8.38 6.27 -19.64
C ARG A 44 8.95 5.12 -18.80
N ASP A 45 8.97 3.90 -19.34
CA ASP A 45 9.64 2.76 -18.72
C ASP A 45 11.14 2.69 -19.13
N GLN A 46 11.57 3.53 -20.09
CA GLN A 46 12.96 3.63 -20.53
C GLN A 46 13.56 4.97 -20.06
N GLY A 47 14.67 4.87 -19.33
CA GLY A 47 15.50 6.01 -19.00
C GLY A 47 16.19 6.60 -20.22
N VAL A 48 16.66 7.84 -20.08
CA VAL A 48 17.61 8.45 -21.01
C VAL A 48 18.97 8.50 -20.34
N GLU A 49 19.90 7.68 -20.81
CA GLU A 49 21.28 7.62 -20.34
C GLU A 49 22.12 8.78 -20.89
N GLY A 50 23.09 9.24 -20.10
CA GLY A 50 24.13 10.16 -20.56
C GLY A 50 23.75 11.64 -20.54
N ILE A 51 22.65 12.02 -19.90
CA ILE A 51 22.32 13.44 -19.66
C ILE A 51 23.14 13.93 -18.48
N GLU A 52 23.93 14.97 -18.69
CA GLU A 52 24.76 15.60 -17.67
C GLU A 52 23.94 16.61 -16.84
N ILE A 53 24.08 16.51 -15.53
CA ILE A 53 23.37 17.32 -14.54
C ILE A 53 24.40 17.82 -13.54
N THR A 54 24.43 19.14 -13.37
CA THR A 54 25.39 19.81 -12.50
C THR A 54 24.67 20.56 -11.42
N VAL A 55 25.06 20.34 -10.17
CA VAL A 55 24.50 20.99 -8.99
C VAL A 55 25.48 22.04 -8.49
N PHE A 56 24.98 23.26 -8.30
CA PHE A 56 25.73 24.41 -7.79
C PHE A 56 25.18 24.89 -6.44
N GLN A 57 26.05 25.47 -5.62
CA GLN A 57 25.68 26.19 -4.41
C GLN A 57 26.46 27.51 -4.36
N GLU A 58 25.78 28.65 -4.19
CA GLU A 58 26.39 29.99 -4.18
C GLU A 58 27.33 30.31 -5.37
N GLY A 59 27.18 29.59 -6.49
CA GLY A 59 27.98 29.76 -7.71
C GLY A 59 29.16 28.78 -7.84
N ASP A 60 29.46 27.98 -6.82
CA ASP A 60 30.46 26.91 -6.88
C ASP A 60 29.81 25.59 -7.33
N GLU A 61 30.51 24.84 -8.18
CA GLU A 61 30.10 23.51 -8.62
C GLU A 61 30.33 22.50 -7.49
N ILE A 62 29.25 21.81 -7.08
CA ILE A 62 29.29 20.82 -6.01
C ILE A 62 29.53 19.43 -6.59
N VAL A 63 28.66 19.03 -7.53
CA VAL A 63 28.67 17.71 -8.16
C VAL A 63 28.19 17.83 -9.59
N ALA A 64 28.85 17.10 -10.49
CA ALA A 64 28.34 16.77 -11.82
C ALA A 64 28.07 15.26 -11.89
N ALA A 65 26.87 14.89 -12.33
CA ALA A 65 26.43 13.51 -12.48
C ALA A 65 25.84 13.30 -13.88
N ALA A 66 26.03 12.11 -14.44
CA ALA A 66 25.38 11.70 -15.68
C ALA A 66 24.29 10.68 -15.36
N THR A 67 23.19 10.71 -16.11
CA THR A 67 22.13 9.71 -15.96
C THR A 67 22.62 8.31 -16.39
N ASP A 68 22.23 7.30 -15.63
CA ASP A 68 22.56 5.89 -15.88
C ASP A 68 21.63 5.26 -16.95
N PRO A 69 21.77 3.96 -17.30
CA PRO A 69 20.91 3.29 -18.28
C PRO A 69 19.42 3.28 -17.95
N ASP A 70 19.05 3.40 -16.67
CA ASP A 70 17.67 3.50 -16.20
C ASP A 70 17.21 4.98 -16.11
N GLY A 71 18.05 5.92 -16.53
CA GLY A 71 17.81 7.36 -16.53
C GLY A 71 17.95 8.00 -15.14
N MET A 72 18.48 7.25 -14.17
CA MET A 72 18.62 7.69 -12.79
C MET A 72 19.90 8.52 -12.63
N TRP A 73 19.84 9.52 -11.76
CA TRP A 73 21.02 10.28 -11.34
C TRP A 73 20.89 10.62 -9.85
N GLU A 74 22.03 10.81 -9.21
CA GLU A 74 22.12 11.16 -7.80
C GLU A 74 23.31 12.10 -7.60
N ALA A 75 23.11 13.11 -6.77
CA ALA A 75 24.10 14.09 -6.38
C ALA A 75 24.12 14.21 -4.86
N GLU A 76 25.23 13.79 -4.26
CA GLU A 76 25.48 13.97 -2.83
C GLU A 76 25.80 15.44 -2.54
N LEU A 77 25.22 15.96 -1.47
CA LEU A 77 25.29 17.36 -1.10
C LEU A 77 26.07 17.52 0.22
N PRO A 78 26.80 18.64 0.39
CA PRO A 78 27.60 18.91 1.57
C PRO A 78 26.79 19.27 2.82
N GLY A 79 25.49 19.55 2.67
CA GLY A 79 24.58 19.90 3.77
C GLY A 79 23.22 20.44 3.30
N PRO A 80 22.35 20.88 4.23
CA PRO A 80 21.11 21.56 3.87
C PRO A 80 21.38 22.96 3.28
N GLY A 81 20.53 23.39 2.36
CA GLY A 81 20.64 24.72 1.72
C GLY A 81 19.93 24.81 0.38
N THR A 82 20.04 25.97 -0.27
CA THR A 82 19.52 26.19 -1.63
C THR A 82 20.57 25.82 -2.66
N TYR A 83 20.19 24.95 -3.58
CA TYR A 83 21.02 24.46 -4.66
C TYR A 83 20.42 24.86 -5.99
N ARG A 84 21.29 25.17 -6.96
CA ARG A 84 20.89 25.40 -8.36
C ARG A 84 21.28 24.19 -9.18
N VAL A 85 20.28 23.50 -9.73
CA VAL A 85 20.46 22.33 -10.59
C VAL A 85 20.41 22.78 -12.03
N VAL A 86 21.42 22.41 -12.82
CA VAL A 86 21.54 22.74 -14.25
C VAL A 86 21.60 21.44 -15.03
N VAL A 87 20.64 21.23 -15.92
CA VAL A 87 20.63 20.13 -16.89
C VAL A 87 21.34 20.62 -18.15
N ASP A 88 22.43 19.96 -18.55
CA ASP A 88 23.16 20.33 -19.76
C ASP A 88 22.33 19.97 -21.00
N GLN A 89 21.83 20.99 -21.68
CA GLN A 89 21.01 20.80 -22.88
C GLN A 89 21.80 20.23 -24.07
N GLU A 90 23.13 20.35 -24.10
CA GLU A 90 23.96 19.75 -25.15
C GLU A 90 24.12 18.23 -24.97
N SER A 91 23.95 17.74 -23.74
CA SER A 91 24.01 16.31 -23.43
C SER A 91 22.72 15.55 -23.79
N ILE A 92 21.63 16.27 -24.06
CA ILE A 92 20.33 15.68 -24.37
C ILE A 92 20.32 15.18 -25.82
N PRO A 93 19.87 13.95 -26.09
CA PRO A 93 19.75 13.44 -27.47
C PRO A 93 18.87 14.35 -28.34
N ASP A 94 19.26 14.56 -29.60
CA ASP A 94 18.59 15.46 -30.57
C ASP A 94 17.08 15.22 -30.76
N ASP A 95 16.59 14.03 -30.40
CA ASP A 95 15.18 13.64 -30.48
C ASP A 95 14.33 14.23 -29.33
N PHE A 96 14.95 14.82 -28.31
CA PHE A 96 14.30 15.33 -27.10
C PHE A 96 14.68 16.78 -26.77
N ALA A 97 13.83 17.44 -25.99
CA ALA A 97 14.09 18.75 -25.41
C ALA A 97 13.59 18.78 -23.95
N VAL A 98 14.21 19.57 -23.08
CA VAL A 98 13.70 19.76 -21.72
C VAL A 98 12.34 20.46 -21.76
N ARG A 99 11.38 19.94 -20.99
CA ARG A 99 10.10 20.61 -20.80
C ARG A 99 10.27 21.76 -19.82
N GLU A 100 10.03 22.96 -20.31
CA GLU A 100 10.02 24.18 -19.50
C GLU A 100 8.84 24.18 -18.52
N THR A 101 9.11 24.48 -17.24
CA THR A 101 8.10 24.61 -16.18
C THR A 101 8.39 25.86 -15.35
N PRO A 102 7.45 26.38 -14.55
CA PRO A 102 7.73 27.51 -13.66
C PRO A 102 8.89 27.28 -12.68
N MET A 103 9.22 26.01 -12.41
CA MET A 103 10.32 25.60 -11.52
C MET A 103 11.61 25.22 -12.27
N LEU A 104 11.54 24.99 -13.59
CA LEU A 104 12.66 24.60 -14.44
C LEU A 104 12.64 25.44 -15.71
N SER A 105 13.52 26.43 -15.78
CA SER A 105 13.58 27.42 -16.86
C SER A 105 14.95 27.39 -17.54
N ASN A 106 14.98 27.20 -18.85
CA ASN A 106 16.21 27.01 -19.64
C ASN A 106 17.10 25.86 -19.11
N GLY A 107 16.49 24.81 -18.55
CA GLY A 107 17.22 23.69 -17.94
C GLY A 107 17.83 24.00 -16.57
N GLU A 108 17.54 25.16 -15.98
CA GLU A 108 17.97 25.52 -14.63
C GLU A 108 16.79 25.51 -13.64
N ALA A 109 17.02 25.00 -12.42
CA ALA A 109 16.06 25.03 -11.32
C ALA A 109 16.73 25.33 -9.98
N GLU A 110 16.03 26.02 -9.09
CA GLU A 110 16.43 26.17 -7.69
C GLU A 110 15.70 25.17 -6.81
N VAL A 111 16.46 24.46 -5.97
CA VAL A 111 15.96 23.43 -5.08
C VAL A 111 16.46 23.69 -3.66
N GLU A 112 15.55 23.85 -2.73
CA GLU A 112 15.86 23.92 -1.30
C GLU A 112 15.90 22.50 -0.71
N VAL A 113 16.96 22.18 0.04
CA VAL A 113 17.19 20.87 0.65
C VAL A 113 17.29 21.03 2.15
N GLU A 114 16.44 20.31 2.89
CA GLU A 114 16.43 20.29 4.35
C GLU A 114 17.41 19.24 4.91
N SER A 115 17.72 19.31 6.20
CA SER A 115 18.72 18.41 6.80
C SER A 115 18.22 16.97 6.86
N GLY A 116 19.03 16.03 6.37
CA GLY A 116 18.67 14.62 6.25
C GLY A 116 17.63 14.31 5.17
N ASP A 117 17.36 15.27 4.28
CA ASP A 117 16.38 15.11 3.20
C ASP A 117 17.01 14.45 1.95
N ARG A 118 16.19 13.63 1.27
CA ARG A 118 16.51 13.01 -0.01
C ARG A 118 15.44 13.47 -1.00
N ARG A 119 15.75 14.53 -1.74
CA ARG A 119 14.77 15.26 -2.54
C ARG A 119 14.72 14.70 -3.96
N PRO A 120 13.55 14.22 -4.43
CA PRO A 120 13.38 13.86 -5.82
C PRO A 120 13.31 15.13 -6.69
N PHE A 121 14.13 15.21 -7.71
CA PHE A 121 14.09 16.24 -8.74
C PHE A 121 13.72 15.61 -10.08
N ILE A 122 12.53 15.95 -10.58
CA ILE A 122 11.96 15.35 -11.78
C ILE A 122 12.19 16.29 -12.96
N VAL A 123 12.94 15.82 -13.96
CA VAL A 123 13.10 16.51 -15.24
C VAL A 123 12.23 15.80 -16.26
N LEU A 124 11.38 16.56 -16.93
CA LEU A 124 10.52 16.06 -18.00
C LEU A 124 11.14 16.42 -19.35
N LEU A 125 11.10 15.48 -20.29
CA LEU A 125 11.48 15.69 -21.68
C LEU A 125 10.24 15.76 -22.56
N ASP A 126 10.33 16.54 -23.65
CA ASP A 126 9.39 16.59 -24.77
C ASP A 126 10.09 16.12 -26.06
N VAL A 127 9.32 15.67 -27.05
CA VAL A 127 9.87 15.32 -28.37
C VAL A 127 10.35 16.60 -29.06
N ALA A 128 11.58 16.58 -29.58
CA ALA A 128 12.21 17.73 -30.24
C ALA A 128 11.33 18.26 -31.38
N GLY A 129 11.02 19.56 -31.32
CA GLY A 129 10.17 20.25 -32.32
C GLY A 129 8.67 20.27 -32.03
N ALA A 130 8.20 19.70 -30.92
CA ALA A 130 6.78 19.79 -30.52
C ALA A 130 6.37 21.19 -30.00
N SER A 131 7.32 22.08 -29.72
CA SER A 131 7.11 23.38 -29.05
C SER A 131 6.72 24.56 -29.96
N SER A 132 6.15 24.33 -31.15
CA SER A 132 5.68 25.44 -32.02
C SER A 132 4.17 25.72 -31.94
N GLY A 133 3.47 25.29 -30.88
CA GLY A 133 1.99 25.35 -30.83
C GLY A 133 1.35 25.94 -29.57
N ALA A 134 2.08 26.20 -28.49
CA ALA A 134 1.53 26.80 -27.28
C ALA A 134 1.94 28.28 -27.20
N GLU A 135 1.15 29.15 -27.82
CA GLU A 135 1.23 30.59 -27.60
C GLU A 135 1.06 30.86 -26.09
N ALA A 136 2.03 31.56 -25.52
CA ALA A 136 2.02 32.04 -24.15
C ALA A 136 0.82 32.97 -23.91
N GLU A 137 -0.18 32.50 -23.17
CA GLU A 137 -1.08 33.40 -22.46
C GLU A 137 -0.29 34.08 -21.33
N GLN A 138 0.17 35.29 -21.62
CA GLN A 138 0.70 36.21 -20.63
C GLN A 138 -0.42 36.58 -19.65
N SER A 139 -0.48 35.91 -18.51
CA SER A 139 -1.19 36.43 -17.35
C SER A 139 -0.34 37.54 -16.73
N GLU A 140 -0.75 38.79 -16.92
CA GLU A 140 -0.24 39.95 -16.19
C GLU A 140 -0.40 39.73 -14.68
N SER A 141 0.71 39.56 -13.97
CA SER A 141 0.78 39.73 -12.52
C SER A 141 0.81 41.24 -12.20
N PRO A 142 -0.03 41.76 -11.29
CA PRO A 142 0.13 43.12 -10.79
C PRO A 142 1.26 43.19 -9.75
N SER A 143 2.07 44.23 -9.84
CA SER A 143 3.16 44.55 -8.91
C SER A 143 2.67 44.75 -7.46
N PRO A 144 3.55 44.52 -6.46
CA PRO A 144 3.19 44.61 -5.05
C PRO A 144 3.36 46.04 -4.53
N ASP A 145 2.36 46.55 -3.82
CA ASP A 145 2.50 47.67 -2.87
C ASP A 145 2.05 47.18 -1.49
N ASP A 146 3.00 47.26 -0.56
CA ASP A 146 2.92 47.35 0.90
C ASP A 146 1.62 46.94 1.62
N GLU A 147 1.71 45.93 2.50
CA GLU A 147 1.49 46.17 3.94
C GLU A 147 2.07 45.03 4.80
N ALA A 148 2.86 45.45 5.79
CA ALA A 148 3.48 44.60 6.80
C ALA A 148 2.43 43.98 7.74
N THR A 149 2.63 42.71 8.13
CA THR A 149 2.22 42.26 9.46
C THR A 149 3.17 41.14 9.93
N GLU A 150 3.79 41.40 11.08
CA GLU A 150 4.56 40.45 11.89
C GLU A 150 3.71 39.23 12.28
N GLY A 151 4.35 38.06 12.36
CA GLY A 151 3.71 36.84 12.85
C GLY A 151 4.69 35.67 12.95
N ASP A 152 5.35 35.60 14.10
CA ASP A 152 5.76 34.42 14.88
C ASP A 152 6.21 33.13 14.15
N ASP A 153 7.50 32.81 14.36
CA ASP A 153 8.07 31.47 14.44
C ASP A 153 7.19 30.54 15.30
N GLU A 154 6.77 29.39 14.76
CA GLU A 154 6.58 28.17 15.54
C GLU A 154 6.35 26.93 14.63
N GLY A 155 7.31 25.99 14.69
CA GLY A 155 7.01 24.55 14.70
C GLY A 155 6.90 23.82 13.36
N SER A 156 8.03 23.48 12.73
CA SER A 156 8.11 22.32 11.83
C SER A 156 7.81 21.04 12.61
N SER A 157 6.69 20.39 12.28
CA SER A 157 6.46 18.99 12.61
C SER A 157 5.44 18.34 11.68
N ALA A 158 5.88 17.23 11.09
CA ALA A 158 5.13 16.01 10.80
C ALA A 158 4.05 15.99 9.68
N GLU A 159 4.28 15.02 8.78
CA GLU A 159 3.27 14.25 8.03
C GLU A 159 2.58 14.96 6.86
N ASP A 160 3.29 15.08 5.75
CA ASP A 160 2.66 15.24 4.44
C ASP A 160 2.23 13.86 3.89
N GLU A 161 1.07 13.39 4.37
CA GLU A 161 0.19 12.51 3.60
C GLU A 161 -1.02 13.33 3.16
N SER A 162 -0.78 14.39 2.38
CA SER A 162 -1.84 15.03 1.65
C SER A 162 -2.23 14.17 0.46
N VAL A 163 -3.53 13.93 0.30
CA VAL A 163 -4.10 13.51 -0.98
C VAL A 163 -3.97 14.73 -1.89
N GLU A 164 -2.83 14.89 -2.56
CA GLU A 164 -2.61 15.91 -3.57
C GLU A 164 -3.54 15.64 -4.75
N VAL A 165 -4.68 16.32 -4.74
CA VAL A 165 -5.42 16.57 -5.98
C VAL A 165 -4.77 17.80 -6.60
N GLU A 166 -3.69 17.57 -7.34
CA GLU A 166 -3.03 18.62 -8.12
C GLU A 166 -3.99 19.13 -9.20
N GLY A 167 -4.12 20.45 -9.27
CA GLY A 167 -4.70 21.17 -10.39
C GLY A 167 -6.23 21.24 -10.43
N VAL A 168 -6.85 22.16 -9.67
CA VAL A 168 -8.16 22.71 -10.06
C VAL A 168 -8.27 24.20 -9.71
N SER A 169 -7.83 25.07 -10.62
CA SER A 169 -8.34 26.43 -10.77
C SER A 169 -9.71 26.38 -11.46
N GLY A 170 -10.67 25.72 -10.82
CA GLY A 170 -11.98 25.42 -11.39
C GLY A 170 -13.12 25.84 -10.47
N GLY A 171 -14.30 26.09 -11.05
CA GLY A 171 -15.48 26.49 -10.29
C GLY A 171 -15.90 25.44 -9.26
N PHE A 172 -16.69 25.84 -8.24
CA PHE A 172 -17.17 24.93 -7.18
C PHE A 172 -17.75 23.60 -7.73
N GLY A 173 -18.44 23.65 -8.88
CA GLY A 173 -18.98 22.47 -9.54
C GLY A 173 -17.92 21.47 -10.00
N GLU A 174 -16.84 21.94 -10.63
CA GLU A 174 -15.73 21.08 -11.09
C GLU A 174 -15.01 20.44 -9.91
N ARG A 175 -14.71 21.23 -8.86
CA ARG A 175 -14.15 20.70 -7.61
C ARG A 175 -15.04 19.63 -7.00
N PHE A 176 -16.36 19.84 -6.95
CA PHE A 176 -17.31 18.85 -6.43
C PHE A 176 -17.29 17.55 -7.23
N VAL A 177 -17.29 17.62 -8.58
CA VAL A 177 -17.25 16.42 -9.42
C VAL A 177 -15.91 15.68 -9.26
N GLN A 178 -14.80 16.40 -9.25
CA GLN A 178 -13.46 15.83 -9.05
C GLN A 178 -13.33 15.14 -7.69
N LEU A 179 -13.75 15.79 -6.60
CA LEU A 179 -13.75 15.20 -5.25
C LEU A 179 -14.70 14.02 -5.13
N THR A 180 -15.83 14.03 -5.83
CA THR A 180 -16.74 12.87 -5.86
C THR A 180 -16.05 11.67 -6.50
N ALA A 181 -15.37 11.87 -7.62
CA ALA A 181 -14.69 10.81 -8.33
C ALA A 181 -13.48 10.27 -7.54
N ALA A 182 -12.68 11.15 -6.92
CA ALA A 182 -11.61 10.76 -6.01
C ALA A 182 -12.12 10.04 -4.75
N GLY A 183 -13.24 10.49 -4.18
CA GLY A 183 -13.90 9.84 -3.05
C GLY A 183 -14.46 8.46 -3.40
N LEU A 184 -14.95 8.29 -4.63
CA LEU A 184 -15.37 7.00 -5.14
C LEU A 184 -14.18 6.05 -5.26
N LEU A 185 -13.05 6.49 -5.84
CA LEU A 185 -11.83 5.69 -5.92
C LEU A 185 -11.39 5.25 -4.53
N PHE A 186 -11.22 6.19 -3.61
CA PHE A 186 -10.77 5.90 -2.25
C PHE A 186 -11.75 4.95 -1.54
N GLY A 187 -13.05 5.19 -1.68
CA GLY A 187 -14.10 4.35 -1.10
C GLY A 187 -14.14 2.93 -1.68
N LEU A 188 -13.84 2.76 -2.96
CA LEU A 188 -13.73 1.44 -3.61
C LEU A 188 -12.55 0.64 -3.05
N VAL A 189 -11.40 1.28 -2.84
CA VAL A 189 -10.20 0.64 -2.24
C VAL A 189 -10.49 0.23 -0.79
N ILE A 190 -11.12 1.10 -0.01
CA ILE A 190 -11.56 0.78 1.37
C ILE A 190 -12.59 -0.37 1.34
N ALA A 191 -13.55 -0.36 0.42
CA ALA A 191 -14.56 -1.41 0.30
C ALA A 191 -13.95 -2.79 0.02
N VAL A 192 -13.01 -2.89 -0.93
CA VAL A 192 -12.29 -4.15 -1.23
C VAL A 192 -11.60 -4.68 0.01
N SER A 193 -10.90 -3.82 0.75
CA SER A 193 -10.17 -4.17 1.98
C SER A 193 -11.11 -4.57 3.13
N ALA A 194 -12.22 -3.83 3.30
CA ALA A 194 -13.17 -3.97 4.40
C ALA A 194 -14.10 -5.18 4.27
N ILE A 195 -14.42 -5.65 3.06
CA ILE A 195 -15.23 -6.87 2.88
C ILE A 195 -14.60 -8.06 3.58
N GLY A 196 -13.27 -8.23 3.47
CA GLY A 196 -12.55 -9.32 4.11
C GLY A 196 -12.73 -9.31 5.62
N LEU A 197 -12.56 -8.13 6.24
CA LEU A 197 -12.77 -7.91 7.67
C LEU A 197 -14.22 -8.22 8.08
N SER A 198 -15.19 -7.77 7.29
CA SER A 198 -16.61 -7.98 7.54
C SER A 198 -17.00 -9.46 7.46
N LEU A 199 -16.48 -10.21 6.47
CA LEU A 199 -16.75 -11.63 6.33
C LEU A 199 -16.14 -12.45 7.48
N ILE A 200 -14.91 -12.12 7.88
CA ILE A 200 -14.26 -12.74 9.04
C ILE A 200 -15.12 -12.51 10.28
N PHE A 201 -15.46 -11.26 10.58
CA PHE A 201 -16.31 -10.94 11.73
C PHE A 201 -17.68 -11.62 11.63
N GLY A 202 -18.32 -11.60 10.47
CA GLY A 202 -19.65 -12.20 10.27
C GLY A 202 -19.70 -13.68 10.58
N THR A 203 -18.62 -14.43 10.29
CA THR A 203 -18.57 -15.88 10.51
C THR A 203 -17.93 -16.31 11.82
N THR A 204 -17.06 -15.49 12.42
CA THR A 204 -16.34 -15.85 13.66
C THR A 204 -16.74 -15.04 14.88
N GLN A 205 -17.38 -13.88 14.69
CA GLN A 205 -17.65 -12.87 15.73
C GLN A 205 -16.36 -12.38 16.44
N VAL A 206 -15.21 -12.49 15.77
CA VAL A 206 -13.91 -12.02 16.27
C VAL A 206 -13.46 -10.79 15.48
N ILE A 207 -13.11 -9.74 16.20
CA ILE A 207 -12.53 -8.52 15.63
C ILE A 207 -11.04 -8.75 15.34
N ASN A 208 -10.65 -8.72 14.06
CA ASN A 208 -9.27 -8.93 13.64
C ASN A 208 -8.53 -7.59 13.43
N PHE A 209 -7.76 -7.12 14.42
CA PHE A 209 -6.91 -5.93 14.30
C PHE A 209 -5.75 -6.13 13.34
N SER A 210 -5.25 -7.37 13.23
CA SER A 210 -4.16 -7.68 12.31
C SER A 210 -4.55 -7.59 10.82
N HIS A 211 -5.84 -7.39 10.52
CA HIS A 211 -6.33 -7.23 9.15
C HIS A 211 -5.71 -6.01 8.45
N GLY A 212 -5.42 -4.95 9.21
CA GLY A 212 -4.67 -3.79 8.69
C GLY A 212 -3.27 -4.19 8.23
N ASP A 213 -2.55 -4.96 9.04
CA ASP A 213 -1.20 -5.42 8.67
C ASP A 213 -1.21 -6.39 7.49
N MET A 214 -2.33 -7.08 7.24
CA MET A 214 -2.50 -7.89 6.02
C MET A 214 -2.67 -7.03 4.75
N VAL A 215 -3.22 -5.81 4.89
CA VAL A 215 -3.26 -4.80 3.83
C VAL A 215 -1.85 -4.31 3.54
N THR A 216 -1.11 -3.90 4.58
CA THR A 216 0.31 -3.52 4.45
C THR A 216 1.12 -4.63 3.80
N PHE A 217 0.98 -5.87 4.29
CA PHE A 217 1.67 -7.03 3.74
C PHE A 217 1.45 -7.19 2.23
N GLY A 218 0.23 -6.98 1.75
CA GLY A 218 -0.07 -7.04 0.31
C GLY A 218 0.66 -5.98 -0.50
N ALA A 219 0.65 -4.73 -0.03
CA ALA A 219 1.36 -3.63 -0.67
C ALA A 219 2.87 -3.88 -0.72
N MET A 220 3.46 -4.28 0.42
CA MET A 220 4.89 -4.59 0.52
C MET A 220 5.29 -5.79 -0.34
N MET A 221 4.44 -6.82 -0.44
CA MET A 221 4.69 -7.94 -1.36
C MET A 221 4.68 -7.46 -2.80
N ALA A 222 3.67 -6.68 -3.23
CA ALA A 222 3.66 -6.19 -4.61
C ALA A 222 4.87 -5.28 -4.90
N LEU A 223 5.29 -4.47 -3.93
CA LEU A 223 6.50 -3.64 -4.03
C LEU A 223 7.72 -4.53 -4.23
N LEU A 224 7.93 -5.50 -3.33
CA LEU A 224 9.04 -6.45 -3.39
C LEU A 224 9.16 -7.11 -4.76
N PHE A 225 8.03 -7.57 -5.31
CA PHE A 225 8.04 -8.30 -6.58
C PHE A 225 8.12 -7.41 -7.82
N SER A 226 7.76 -6.12 -7.71
CA SER A 226 7.80 -5.16 -8.82
C SER A 226 9.10 -4.37 -8.90
N SER A 227 9.69 -3.98 -7.76
CA SER A 227 10.99 -3.27 -7.72
C SER A 227 12.18 -4.20 -7.94
N GLY A 228 12.01 -5.50 -7.69
CA GLY A 228 13.05 -6.50 -7.86
C GLY A 228 14.16 -6.45 -6.81
N ALA A 229 15.32 -7.05 -7.12
CA ALA A 229 16.41 -7.30 -6.19
C ALA A 229 17.12 -6.08 -5.58
N ALA A 230 16.73 -4.84 -5.92
CA ALA A 230 17.35 -3.63 -5.37
C ALA A 230 17.24 -3.60 -3.83
N GLY A 231 18.35 -3.90 -3.16
CA GLY A 231 18.55 -3.82 -1.70
C GLY A 231 18.18 -5.07 -0.88
N MET A 232 16.96 -5.61 -1.02
CA MET A 232 16.45 -6.70 -0.14
C MET A 232 15.75 -7.86 -0.87
N GLY A 233 15.57 -7.78 -2.19
CA GLY A 233 14.68 -8.69 -2.93
C GLY A 233 15.06 -10.17 -2.85
N ASN A 234 16.35 -10.50 -3.00
CA ASN A 234 16.81 -11.90 -3.09
C ASN A 234 16.75 -12.62 -1.73
N SER A 235 17.05 -11.92 -0.64
CA SER A 235 17.00 -12.49 0.71
C SER A 235 15.55 -12.69 1.18
N LEU A 236 14.68 -11.69 0.97
CA LEU A 236 13.27 -11.81 1.33
C LEU A 236 12.55 -12.88 0.51
N LEU A 237 12.78 -12.96 -0.80
CA LEU A 237 12.17 -13.98 -1.65
C LEU A 237 12.43 -15.39 -1.15
N ALA A 238 13.67 -15.71 -0.80
CA ALA A 238 14.02 -17.06 -0.41
C ALA A 238 13.56 -17.38 1.03
N ILE A 239 13.41 -16.37 1.90
CA ILE A 239 12.66 -16.52 3.17
C ILE A 239 11.20 -16.89 2.88
N PHE A 240 10.52 -16.15 2.01
CA PHE A 240 9.12 -16.43 1.66
C PHE A 240 8.96 -17.76 0.91
N ALA A 241 9.90 -18.13 0.06
CA ALA A 241 9.93 -19.43 -0.60
C ALA A 241 10.08 -20.56 0.42
N GLY A 242 11.00 -20.43 1.38
CA GLY A 242 11.16 -21.38 2.48
C GLY A 242 9.91 -21.52 3.34
N LEU A 243 9.29 -20.39 3.69
CA LEU A 243 8.05 -20.36 4.46
C LEU A 243 6.90 -21.00 3.68
N GLY A 244 6.76 -20.67 2.39
CA GLY A 244 5.75 -21.24 1.49
C GLY A 244 5.91 -22.76 1.39
N VAL A 245 7.14 -23.24 1.16
CA VAL A 245 7.46 -24.68 1.15
C VAL A 245 7.11 -25.33 2.49
N ALA A 246 7.42 -24.70 3.62
CA ALA A 246 7.08 -25.21 4.95
C ALA A 246 5.56 -25.34 5.17
N VAL A 247 4.80 -24.35 4.70
CA VAL A 247 3.32 -24.36 4.77
C VAL A 247 2.75 -25.47 3.89
N LEU A 248 3.23 -25.59 2.64
CA LEU A 248 2.79 -26.62 1.69
C LEU A 248 3.14 -28.03 2.17
N LEU A 249 4.38 -28.24 2.65
CA LEU A 249 4.81 -29.51 3.24
C LEU A 249 3.95 -29.86 4.46
N GLY A 250 3.67 -28.86 5.31
CA GLY A 250 2.81 -29.01 6.47
C GLY A 250 1.40 -29.47 6.09
N ALA A 251 0.80 -28.82 5.09
CA ALA A 251 -0.54 -29.16 4.61
C ALA A 251 -0.59 -30.54 3.93
N PHE A 252 0.39 -30.85 3.08
CA PHE A 252 0.42 -32.10 2.32
C PHE A 252 0.72 -33.33 3.20
N MET A 253 1.60 -33.17 4.19
CA MET A 253 2.02 -34.27 5.06
C MET A 253 1.14 -34.41 6.31
N GLU A 254 0.15 -33.54 6.50
CA GLU A 254 -0.77 -33.61 7.64
C GLU A 254 -1.53 -34.95 7.64
N GLY A 255 -1.30 -35.75 8.69
CA GLY A 255 -1.90 -37.08 8.85
C GLY A 255 -1.07 -38.26 8.30
N ARG A 256 0.01 -38.00 7.55
CA ARG A 256 0.92 -39.05 7.05
C ARG A 256 2.13 -39.31 7.93
N LEU A 257 2.65 -38.26 8.58
CA LEU A 257 3.84 -38.35 9.43
C LEU A 257 3.54 -38.03 10.89
N GLY A 258 4.39 -38.54 11.78
CA GLY A 258 4.38 -38.20 13.19
C GLY A 258 4.61 -36.71 13.42
N ARG A 259 3.96 -36.15 14.44
CA ARG A 259 3.94 -34.69 14.71
C ARG A 259 5.35 -34.09 14.85
N THR A 260 6.27 -34.81 15.47
CA THR A 260 7.66 -34.36 15.65
C THR A 260 8.40 -34.24 14.32
N VAL A 261 8.21 -35.21 13.41
CA VAL A 261 8.84 -35.22 12.10
C VAL A 261 8.29 -34.12 11.19
N LEU A 262 6.98 -33.88 11.22
CA LEU A 262 6.35 -32.78 10.48
C LEU A 262 6.92 -31.42 10.89
N VAL A 263 7.00 -31.18 12.20
CA VAL A 263 7.55 -29.92 12.72
C VAL A 263 9.02 -29.79 12.35
N ALA A 264 9.81 -30.85 12.50
CA ALA A 264 11.22 -30.83 12.09
C ALA A 264 11.38 -30.51 10.60
N LEU A 265 10.56 -31.12 9.73
CA LEU A 265 10.58 -30.84 8.28
C LEU A 265 10.23 -29.38 7.96
N GLN A 266 9.24 -28.80 8.65
CA GLN A 266 8.87 -27.39 8.48
C GLN A 266 10.02 -26.46 8.86
N TRP A 267 10.69 -26.74 9.98
CA TRP A 267 11.86 -25.98 10.42
C TRP A 267 13.04 -26.12 9.46
N VAL A 268 13.29 -27.33 8.97
CA VAL A 268 14.32 -27.57 7.95
C VAL A 268 14.01 -26.78 6.68
N SER A 269 12.76 -26.73 6.21
CA SER A 269 12.41 -25.93 5.03
C SER A 269 12.54 -24.43 5.25
N VAL A 270 12.19 -23.91 6.44
CA VAL A 270 12.36 -22.48 6.76
C VAL A 270 13.84 -22.14 6.82
N MET A 271 14.65 -22.93 7.54
CA MET A 271 16.10 -22.73 7.64
C MET A 271 16.79 -22.90 6.27
N ALA A 272 16.35 -23.85 5.45
CA ALA A 272 16.86 -24.02 4.09
C ALA A 272 16.50 -22.83 3.19
N GLY A 273 15.31 -22.26 3.34
CA GLY A 273 14.92 -21.04 2.63
C GLY A 273 15.73 -19.83 3.07
N ILE A 274 15.98 -19.67 4.37
CA ILE A 274 16.86 -18.61 4.90
C ILE A 274 18.30 -18.82 4.42
N ALA A 275 18.83 -20.04 4.48
CA ALA A 275 20.18 -20.33 3.98
C ALA A 275 20.28 -20.06 2.47
N LEU A 276 19.26 -20.43 1.69
CA LEU A 276 19.17 -20.13 0.26
C LEU A 276 19.08 -18.61 0.03
N ALA A 277 18.34 -17.88 0.86
CA ALA A 277 18.23 -16.43 0.83
C ALA A 277 19.57 -15.75 1.07
N THR A 278 20.32 -16.20 2.08
CA THR A 278 21.66 -15.70 2.35
C THR A 278 22.60 -16.02 1.19
N VAL A 279 22.53 -17.23 0.62
CA VAL A 279 23.37 -17.60 -0.52
C VAL A 279 23.02 -16.78 -1.77
N LEU A 280 21.74 -16.61 -2.10
CA LEU A 280 21.31 -15.81 -3.25
C LEU A 280 21.62 -14.33 -3.06
N GLY A 281 21.40 -13.77 -1.88
CA GLY A 281 21.73 -12.38 -1.58
C GLY A 281 23.23 -12.08 -1.61
N VAL A 282 24.08 -13.01 -1.13
CA VAL A 282 25.54 -12.80 -1.05
C VAL A 282 26.25 -13.12 -2.37
N PHE A 283 25.87 -14.21 -3.05
CA PHE A 283 26.59 -14.69 -4.23
C PHE A 283 25.94 -14.27 -5.56
N PHE A 284 24.69 -13.81 -5.54
CA PHE A 284 23.95 -13.40 -6.74
C PHE A 284 23.24 -12.05 -6.52
N PRO A 285 23.98 -10.98 -6.18
CA PRO A 285 23.39 -9.65 -5.97
C PRO A 285 22.70 -9.13 -7.24
N ASP A 286 23.23 -9.47 -8.42
CA ASP A 286 22.73 -9.01 -9.73
C ASP A 286 21.61 -9.88 -10.31
N LEU A 287 21.00 -10.77 -9.52
CA LEU A 287 19.85 -11.54 -10.00
C LEU A 287 18.63 -10.61 -10.12
N GLY A 288 18.56 -9.85 -11.22
CA GLY A 288 17.50 -8.90 -11.52
C GLY A 288 16.23 -9.62 -11.92
N TRP A 289 15.43 -10.04 -10.95
CA TRP A 289 14.05 -10.47 -11.19
C TRP A 289 13.14 -9.26 -10.94
N LYS A 290 12.53 -8.73 -12.00
CA LYS A 290 11.46 -7.73 -11.91
C LYS A 290 10.23 -8.36 -12.54
N VAL A 291 9.15 -8.46 -11.79
CA VAL A 291 7.88 -9.01 -12.29
C VAL A 291 6.95 -7.85 -12.56
N PRO A 292 6.24 -7.80 -13.69
CA PRO A 292 5.34 -6.67 -13.96
C PRO A 292 4.29 -6.56 -12.85
N LEU A 293 3.91 -5.32 -12.51
CA LEU A 293 3.14 -5.02 -11.29
C LEU A 293 1.83 -5.82 -11.20
N TRP A 294 1.14 -6.07 -12.31
CA TRP A 294 -0.10 -6.88 -12.30
C TRP A 294 0.15 -8.33 -11.88
N ALA A 295 1.30 -8.90 -12.23
CA ALA A 295 1.71 -10.24 -11.80
C ALA A 295 2.19 -10.22 -10.34
N ALA A 296 2.95 -9.19 -9.94
CA ALA A 296 3.33 -8.95 -8.56
C ALA A 296 2.10 -8.82 -7.64
N ALA A 297 1.06 -8.10 -8.09
CA ALA A 297 -0.23 -8.00 -7.42
C ALA A 297 -0.90 -9.37 -7.26
N GLY A 298 -0.92 -10.18 -8.33
CA GLY A 298 -1.45 -11.55 -8.27
C GLY A 298 -0.73 -12.42 -7.24
N ILE A 299 0.60 -12.34 -7.20
CA ILE A 299 1.43 -13.04 -6.20
C ILE A 299 1.12 -12.54 -4.80
N ALA A 300 1.04 -11.22 -4.60
CA ALA A 300 0.71 -10.61 -3.31
C ALA A 300 -0.67 -11.06 -2.79
N VAL A 301 -1.68 -11.16 -3.67
CA VAL A 301 -3.01 -11.66 -3.32
C VAL A 301 -2.97 -13.13 -2.89
N VAL A 302 -2.23 -13.97 -3.61
CA VAL A 302 -2.07 -15.40 -3.25
C VAL A 302 -1.35 -15.53 -1.90
N MET A 303 -0.27 -14.77 -1.69
CA MET A 303 0.48 -14.73 -0.43
C MET A 303 -0.39 -14.24 0.73
N GLY A 304 -1.17 -13.19 0.52
CA GLY A 304 -2.15 -12.66 1.47
C GLY A 304 -3.23 -13.68 1.85
N ALA A 305 -3.75 -14.40 0.86
CA ALA A 305 -4.69 -15.49 1.10
C ALA A 305 -4.03 -16.59 1.95
N VAL A 306 -2.84 -17.04 1.58
CA VAL A 306 -2.07 -18.04 2.34
C VAL A 306 -1.81 -17.57 3.77
N LEU A 307 -1.45 -16.30 3.97
CA LEU A 307 -1.27 -15.70 5.29
C LEU A 307 -2.56 -15.76 6.10
N GLY A 308 -3.69 -15.30 5.54
CA GLY A 308 -5.00 -15.35 6.20
C GLY A 308 -5.43 -16.76 6.57
N GLY A 309 -5.33 -17.70 5.63
CA GLY A 309 -5.62 -19.12 5.86
C GLY A 309 -4.69 -19.75 6.92
N SER A 310 -3.43 -19.32 6.97
CA SER A 310 -2.46 -19.79 7.97
C SER A 310 -2.80 -19.27 9.36
N LEU A 311 -3.13 -17.99 9.50
CA LEU A 311 -3.60 -17.40 10.76
C LEU A 311 -4.84 -18.14 11.26
N GLU A 312 -5.80 -18.38 10.38
CA GLU A 312 -7.00 -19.15 10.72
C GLU A 312 -6.68 -20.57 11.17
N ARG A 313 -5.86 -21.29 10.40
CA ARG A 313 -5.53 -22.69 10.66
C ARG A 313 -4.75 -22.89 11.95
N TYR A 314 -3.76 -22.03 12.21
CA TYR A 314 -2.74 -22.25 13.24
C TYR A 314 -2.94 -21.41 14.50
N LEU A 315 -3.59 -20.25 14.39
CA LEU A 315 -3.84 -19.36 15.53
C LEU A 315 -5.32 -19.38 15.94
N TRP A 316 -6.22 -18.99 15.06
CA TRP A 316 -7.61 -18.72 15.44
C TRP A 316 -8.44 -19.98 15.66
N ARG A 317 -8.38 -20.97 14.76
CA ARG A 317 -9.12 -22.23 14.88
C ARG A 317 -8.79 -22.99 16.16
N PRO A 318 -7.52 -23.15 16.56
CA PRO A 318 -7.17 -23.76 17.86
C PRO A 318 -7.72 -23.00 19.07
N LEU A 319 -7.71 -21.67 19.05
CA LEU A 319 -8.23 -20.86 20.15
C LEU A 319 -9.75 -20.97 20.26
N ARG A 320 -10.48 -20.97 19.13
CA ARG A 320 -11.93 -21.22 19.10
C ARG A 320 -12.28 -22.61 19.62
N LYS A 321 -11.54 -23.65 19.23
CA LYS A 321 -11.77 -25.01 19.74
C LYS A 321 -11.52 -25.18 21.24
N ARG A 322 -10.79 -24.25 21.86
CA ARG A 322 -10.58 -24.22 23.31
C ARG A 322 -11.57 -23.32 24.04
N ASN A 323 -12.54 -22.73 23.34
CA ASN A 323 -13.53 -21.82 23.91
C ASN A 323 -12.87 -20.66 24.67
N VAL A 324 -11.77 -20.13 24.13
CA VAL A 324 -11.10 -18.93 24.65
C VAL A 324 -12.09 -17.77 24.59
N ALA A 325 -12.18 -16.96 25.65
CA ALA A 325 -13.16 -15.88 25.73
C ALA A 325 -12.93 -14.83 24.63
N LEU A 326 -13.99 -14.17 24.15
CA LEU A 326 -13.90 -13.15 23.09
C LEU A 326 -12.91 -12.03 23.43
N ILE A 327 -12.89 -11.58 24.69
CA ILE A 327 -11.94 -10.56 25.17
C ILE A 327 -10.49 -11.04 25.03
N GLN A 328 -10.22 -12.31 25.30
CA GLN A 328 -8.87 -12.88 25.15
C GLN A 328 -8.50 -13.01 23.66
N MET A 329 -9.46 -13.35 22.79
CA MET A 329 -9.25 -13.34 21.34
C MET A 329 -8.92 -11.95 20.81
N PHE A 330 -9.58 -10.91 21.35
CA PHE A 330 -9.29 -9.52 21.05
C PHE A 330 -7.85 -9.13 21.45
N ILE A 331 -7.41 -9.51 22.65
CA ILE A 331 -6.02 -9.28 23.10
C ILE A 331 -5.02 -9.98 22.18
N VAL A 332 -5.30 -11.23 21.78
CA VAL A 332 -4.47 -11.98 20.83
C VAL A 332 -4.41 -11.28 19.46
N SER A 333 -5.52 -10.70 19.03
CA SER A 333 -5.65 -9.95 17.77
C SER A 333 -4.71 -8.73 17.73
N ILE A 334 -4.71 -7.94 18.81
CA ILE A 334 -3.84 -6.77 18.95
C ILE A 334 -2.38 -7.21 19.04
N GLY A 335 -2.09 -8.25 19.82
CA GLY A 335 -0.74 -8.80 19.91
C GLY A 335 -0.23 -9.32 18.56
N LEU A 336 -1.09 -9.99 17.78
CA LEU A 336 -0.75 -10.42 16.43
C LEU A 336 -0.50 -9.24 15.51
N ALA A 337 -1.31 -8.18 15.58
CA ALA A 337 -1.14 -6.98 14.77
C ALA A 337 0.25 -6.35 15.02
N LEU A 338 0.61 -6.16 16.30
CA LEU A 338 1.93 -5.66 16.67
C LEU A 338 3.06 -6.55 16.15
N VAL A 339 2.92 -7.87 16.27
CA VAL A 339 3.92 -8.82 15.75
C VAL A 339 4.03 -8.71 14.23
N LEU A 340 2.92 -8.73 13.48
CA LEU A 340 2.96 -8.64 12.03
C LEU A 340 3.55 -7.30 11.57
N ARG A 341 3.14 -6.18 12.17
CA ARG A 341 3.66 -4.85 11.85
C ARG A 341 5.16 -4.75 12.03
N HIS A 342 5.69 -5.22 13.16
CA HIS A 342 7.13 -5.17 13.42
C HIS A 342 7.91 -6.22 12.62
N VAL A 343 7.30 -7.35 12.27
CA VAL A 343 7.89 -8.30 11.32
C VAL A 343 8.00 -7.66 9.94
N ILE A 344 6.99 -6.93 9.48
CA ILE A 344 7.05 -6.16 8.22
C ILE A 344 8.15 -5.09 8.31
N LEU A 345 8.17 -4.29 9.38
CA LEU A 345 9.19 -3.27 9.60
C LEU A 345 10.61 -3.84 9.55
N VAL A 346 10.86 -4.99 10.17
CA VAL A 346 12.20 -5.60 10.16
C VAL A 346 12.53 -6.25 8.82
N MET A 347 11.54 -6.83 8.12
CA MET A 347 11.76 -7.41 6.80
C MET A 347 12.05 -6.34 5.74
N PHE A 348 11.41 -5.18 5.82
CA PHE A 348 11.41 -4.18 4.75
C PHE A 348 12.08 -2.86 5.11
N GLY A 349 12.40 -2.64 6.39
CA GLY A 349 12.85 -1.35 6.90
C GLY A 349 11.72 -0.36 7.14
N ALA A 350 12.09 0.83 7.62
CA ALA A 350 11.19 1.97 7.80
C ALA A 350 11.03 2.81 6.51
N ASN A 351 11.54 2.30 5.39
CA ASN A 351 11.58 3.03 4.13
C ASN A 351 10.18 3.30 3.60
N ARG A 352 10.01 4.50 3.07
CA ARG A 352 8.81 4.94 2.36
C ARG A 352 9.10 4.83 0.87
N SER A 353 8.28 4.09 0.15
CA SER A 353 8.52 3.83 -1.28
C SER A 353 7.21 3.84 -2.06
N ARG A 354 7.30 4.04 -3.37
CA ARG A 354 6.14 4.02 -4.27
C ARG A 354 6.37 2.99 -5.38
N TYR A 355 5.31 2.49 -6.01
CA TYR A 355 5.50 1.65 -7.20
C TYR A 355 6.07 2.49 -8.36
N ALA A 356 7.12 1.96 -8.99
CA ALA A 356 7.75 2.55 -10.17
C ALA A 356 6.85 2.50 -11.41
N GLY A 357 7.08 3.39 -12.38
CA GLY A 357 6.38 3.42 -13.68
C GLY A 357 4.97 4.05 -13.67
N PHE A 358 4.41 4.33 -12.49
CA PHE A 358 3.04 4.81 -12.37
C PHE A 358 2.94 6.24 -11.82
N GLN A 359 4.04 6.90 -11.45
CA GLN A 359 4.01 8.19 -10.75
C GLN A 359 3.59 9.35 -11.66
N VAL A 360 4.18 9.44 -12.86
CA VAL A 360 3.92 10.53 -13.79
C VAL A 360 3.14 9.99 -14.97
N GLN A 361 1.85 10.30 -15.03
CA GLN A 361 0.98 9.95 -16.15
C GLN A 361 0.25 11.18 -16.65
N GLU A 362 0.09 11.30 -17.96
CA GLU A 362 -0.74 12.36 -18.53
C GLU A 362 -2.19 12.16 -18.10
N LEU A 363 -2.82 13.24 -17.62
CA LEU A 363 -4.20 13.19 -17.13
C LEU A 363 -5.13 12.96 -18.31
N VAL A 364 -6.02 11.97 -18.19
CA VAL A 364 -7.09 11.77 -19.16
C VAL A 364 -8.24 12.66 -18.76
N HIS A 365 -8.58 13.60 -19.65
CA HIS A 365 -9.73 14.48 -19.48
C HIS A 365 -11.01 13.80 -19.96
N ILE A 366 -11.90 13.46 -19.03
CA ILE A 366 -13.24 12.93 -19.30
C ILE A 366 -14.26 13.99 -18.86
N GLY A 367 -14.47 14.99 -19.72
CA GLY A 367 -15.33 16.13 -19.39
C GLY A 367 -14.75 16.93 -18.20
N PRO A 368 -15.52 17.18 -17.11
CA PRO A 368 -15.05 17.93 -15.95
C PRO A 368 -14.15 17.11 -15.00
N ILE A 369 -13.90 15.83 -15.30
CA ILE A 369 -13.07 14.94 -14.49
C ILE A 369 -11.74 14.77 -15.19
N SER A 370 -10.65 15.07 -14.49
CA SER A 370 -9.29 14.86 -14.96
C SER A 370 -8.64 13.83 -14.05
N MET A 371 -8.32 12.65 -14.58
CA MET A 371 -7.76 11.56 -13.78
C MET A 371 -6.61 10.86 -14.49
N PRO A 372 -5.56 10.48 -13.77
CA PRO A 372 -4.52 9.64 -14.33
C PRO A 372 -5.11 8.26 -14.71
N PRO A 373 -4.64 7.62 -15.79
CA PRO A 373 -5.06 6.28 -16.19
C PRO A 373 -5.03 5.24 -15.07
N ARG A 374 -4.04 5.33 -14.17
CA ARG A 374 -3.89 4.49 -12.98
C ARG A 374 -5.14 4.51 -12.08
N ASP A 375 -5.76 5.66 -11.88
CA ASP A 375 -6.96 5.81 -11.06
C ASP A 375 -8.16 5.07 -11.68
N LEU A 376 -8.28 5.15 -13.01
CA LEU A 376 -9.31 4.43 -13.76
C LEU A 376 -9.10 2.91 -13.66
N VAL A 377 -7.85 2.45 -13.73
CA VAL A 377 -7.51 1.02 -13.57
C VAL A 377 -7.83 0.55 -12.15
N ILE A 378 -7.47 1.32 -11.12
CA ILE A 378 -7.79 0.98 -9.71
C ILE A 378 -9.30 0.86 -9.53
N MET A 379 -10.08 1.84 -10.00
CA MET A 379 -11.53 1.82 -9.93
C MET A 379 -12.11 0.62 -10.68
N GLY A 380 -11.64 0.36 -11.90
CA GLY A 380 -12.08 -0.77 -12.72
C GLY A 380 -11.82 -2.11 -12.05
N VAL A 381 -10.59 -2.34 -11.56
CA VAL A 381 -10.22 -3.57 -10.84
C VAL A 381 -11.03 -3.72 -9.56
N ALA A 382 -11.19 -2.65 -8.78
CA ALA A 382 -11.97 -2.68 -7.55
C ALA A 382 -13.43 -3.07 -7.85
N VAL A 383 -14.09 -2.42 -8.81
CA VAL A 383 -15.48 -2.74 -9.21
C VAL A 383 -15.60 -4.20 -9.66
N VAL A 384 -14.68 -4.68 -10.51
CA VAL A 384 -14.67 -6.08 -10.95
C VAL A 384 -14.56 -7.01 -9.75
N VAL A 385 -13.67 -6.75 -8.80
CA VAL A 385 -13.51 -7.60 -7.62
C VAL A 385 -14.73 -7.55 -6.70
N LEU A 386 -15.31 -6.37 -6.46
CA LEU A 386 -16.55 -6.25 -5.68
C LEU A 386 -17.69 -7.06 -6.32
N VAL A 387 -17.84 -6.99 -7.64
CA VAL A 387 -18.82 -7.78 -8.40
C VAL A 387 -18.53 -9.28 -8.32
N LEU A 388 -17.26 -9.69 -8.47
CA LEU A 388 -16.86 -11.09 -8.35
C LEU A 388 -17.14 -11.64 -6.96
N VAL A 389 -16.86 -10.87 -5.91
CA VAL A 389 -17.15 -11.24 -4.52
C VAL A 389 -18.66 -11.31 -4.27
N ALA A 390 -19.44 -10.34 -4.77
CA ALA A 390 -20.90 -10.38 -4.69
C ALA A 390 -21.46 -11.64 -5.39
N CYS A 391 -20.98 -11.93 -6.60
CA CYS A 391 -21.35 -13.13 -7.34
C CYS A 391 -20.96 -14.42 -6.59
N LEU A 392 -19.76 -14.45 -6.00
CA LEU A 392 -19.30 -15.56 -5.17
C LEU A 392 -20.24 -15.79 -4.00
N LEU A 393 -20.64 -14.74 -3.28
CA LEU A 393 -21.52 -14.84 -2.12
C LEU A 393 -22.97 -15.20 -2.50
N GLN A 394 -23.46 -14.71 -3.64
CA GLN A 394 -24.85 -14.90 -4.09
C GLN A 394 -25.07 -16.26 -4.75
N PHE A 395 -24.18 -16.66 -5.67
CA PHE A 395 -24.43 -17.76 -6.59
C PHE A 395 -23.71 -19.06 -6.22
N THR A 396 -22.62 -19.02 -5.44
CA THR A 396 -21.84 -20.24 -5.15
C THR A 396 -22.36 -21.01 -3.93
N ARG A 397 -22.02 -22.31 -3.87
CA ARG A 397 -22.30 -23.16 -2.70
C ARG A 397 -21.55 -22.67 -1.46
N ILE A 398 -20.31 -22.20 -1.64
CA ILE A 398 -19.51 -21.66 -0.54
C ILE A 398 -20.16 -20.38 -0.01
N GLY A 399 -20.61 -19.47 -0.88
CA GLY A 399 -21.33 -18.26 -0.48
C GLY A 399 -22.63 -18.53 0.30
N LYS A 400 -23.39 -19.55 -0.10
CA LYS A 400 -24.57 -20.02 0.67
C LYS A 400 -24.19 -20.55 2.06
N ALA A 401 -23.10 -21.31 2.15
CA ALA A 401 -22.59 -21.80 3.42
C ALA A 401 -22.07 -20.67 4.31
N MET A 402 -21.35 -19.68 3.76
CA MET A 402 -20.88 -18.50 4.52
C MET A 402 -22.04 -17.74 5.15
N ARG A 403 -23.12 -17.48 4.39
CA ARG A 403 -24.33 -16.81 4.91
C ARG A 403 -25.04 -17.63 5.97
N ALA A 404 -25.17 -18.95 5.78
CA ALA A 404 -25.75 -19.82 6.80
C ALA A 404 -24.95 -19.79 8.12
N VAL A 405 -23.62 -19.76 8.03
CA VAL A 405 -22.73 -19.69 9.21
C VAL A 405 -22.82 -18.33 9.91
N SER A 406 -22.92 -17.22 9.15
CA SER A 406 -23.08 -15.89 9.74
C SER A 406 -24.44 -15.69 10.40
N ASP A 407 -25.49 -16.31 9.85
CA ASP A 407 -26.85 -16.20 10.39
C ASP A 407 -26.99 -16.99 11.70
N ASN A 408 -26.61 -18.27 11.70
CA ASN A 408 -26.59 -19.09 12.91
C ASN A 408 -25.60 -20.25 12.78
N ARG A 409 -24.48 -20.14 13.48
CA ARG A 409 -23.41 -21.13 13.45
C ARG A 409 -23.85 -22.51 13.94
N ASP A 410 -24.56 -22.61 15.06
CA ASP A 410 -24.96 -23.89 15.67
C ASP A 410 -25.96 -24.63 14.78
N LEU A 411 -26.92 -23.90 14.20
CA LEU A 411 -27.87 -24.45 13.23
C LEU A 411 -27.16 -24.93 11.96
N ALA A 412 -26.20 -24.13 11.45
CA ALA A 412 -25.40 -24.51 10.29
C ALA A 412 -24.62 -25.82 10.55
N GLU A 413 -23.97 -25.96 11.71
CA GLU A 413 -23.27 -27.20 12.11
C GLU A 413 -24.23 -28.40 12.18
N SER A 414 -25.43 -28.22 12.76
CA SER A 414 -26.45 -29.29 12.83
C SER A 414 -27.01 -29.71 11.47
N SER A 415 -26.97 -28.80 10.48
CA SER A 415 -27.40 -29.06 9.10
C SER A 415 -26.32 -29.74 8.23
N GLY A 416 -25.16 -30.05 8.82
CA GLY A 416 -24.05 -30.74 8.15
C GLY A 416 -23.05 -29.83 7.42
N ILE A 417 -23.10 -28.51 7.66
CA ILE A 417 -22.11 -27.58 7.12
C ILE A 417 -20.82 -27.67 7.95
N ASP A 418 -19.69 -27.96 7.30
CA ASP A 418 -18.36 -27.94 7.90
C ASP A 418 -17.91 -26.48 8.14
N VAL A 419 -18.32 -25.91 9.28
CA VAL A 419 -18.06 -24.51 9.64
C VAL A 419 -16.58 -24.20 9.69
N ASP A 420 -15.76 -25.12 10.21
CA ASP A 420 -14.31 -24.99 10.23
C ASP A 420 -13.73 -24.76 8.82
N ARG A 421 -14.30 -25.40 7.79
CA ARG A 421 -13.88 -25.23 6.40
C ARG A 421 -14.41 -23.93 5.79
N VAL A 422 -15.64 -23.56 6.11
CA VAL A 422 -16.23 -22.29 5.69
C VAL A 422 -15.42 -21.12 6.24
N THR A 423 -15.08 -21.13 7.54
CA THR A 423 -14.23 -20.12 8.16
C THR A 423 -12.85 -20.08 7.51
N LEU A 424 -12.24 -21.23 7.19
CA LEU A 424 -10.95 -21.24 6.46
C LEU A 424 -11.04 -20.54 5.10
N TYR A 425 -12.09 -20.79 4.32
CA TYR A 425 -12.29 -20.08 3.04
C TYR A 425 -12.52 -18.59 3.21
N VAL A 426 -13.25 -18.19 4.26
CA VAL A 426 -13.46 -16.78 4.60
C VAL A 426 -12.13 -16.10 4.92
N TRP A 427 -11.24 -16.73 5.67
CA TRP A 427 -9.93 -16.18 6.00
C TRP A 427 -8.96 -16.15 4.82
N LEU A 428 -9.01 -17.15 3.93
CA LEU A 428 -8.28 -17.13 2.66
C LEU A 428 -8.73 -15.96 1.79
N LEU A 429 -10.05 -15.80 1.62
CA LEU A 429 -10.62 -14.71 0.83
C LEU A 429 -10.37 -13.35 1.48
N GLY A 430 -10.52 -13.25 2.81
CA GLY A 430 -10.29 -12.02 3.55
C GLY A 430 -8.84 -11.56 3.49
N GLY A 431 -7.88 -12.48 3.59
CA GLY A 431 -6.47 -12.15 3.43
C GLY A 431 -6.09 -11.77 2.01
N GLY A 432 -6.64 -12.46 1.00
CA GLY A 432 -6.41 -12.10 -0.40
C GLY A 432 -6.99 -10.73 -0.75
N LEU A 433 -8.20 -10.41 -0.29
CA LEU A 433 -8.83 -9.10 -0.49
C LEU A 433 -8.13 -7.98 0.27
N ALA A 434 -7.67 -8.24 1.50
CA ALA A 434 -6.87 -7.28 2.26
C ALA A 434 -5.59 -6.94 1.49
N SER A 435 -4.87 -7.97 1.03
CA SER A 435 -3.64 -7.75 0.27
C SER A 435 -3.90 -7.05 -1.06
N LEU A 436 -4.97 -7.40 -1.80
CA LEU A 436 -5.34 -6.65 -3.00
C LEU A 436 -5.64 -5.18 -2.69
N GLY A 437 -6.39 -4.92 -1.62
CA GLY A 437 -6.69 -3.56 -1.16
C GLY A 437 -5.43 -2.75 -0.86
N GLY A 438 -4.41 -3.38 -0.27
CA GLY A 438 -3.10 -2.76 -0.05
C GLY A 438 -2.36 -2.47 -1.35
N VAL A 439 -2.38 -3.40 -2.31
CA VAL A 439 -1.80 -3.15 -3.64
C VAL A 439 -2.49 -2.00 -4.35
N LEU A 440 -3.83 -1.97 -4.34
CA LEU A 440 -4.59 -0.90 -4.97
C LEU A 440 -4.37 0.46 -4.28
N PHE A 441 -4.24 0.49 -2.95
CA PHE A 441 -3.92 1.71 -2.23
C PHE A 441 -2.50 2.20 -2.53
N GLY A 442 -1.51 1.30 -2.51
CA GLY A 442 -0.10 1.62 -2.77
C GLY A 442 0.19 2.08 -4.21
N LEU A 443 -0.74 1.88 -5.14
CA LEU A 443 -0.66 2.46 -6.48
C LEU A 443 -0.81 3.98 -6.46
N ASN A 444 -1.60 4.51 -5.53
CA ASN A 444 -1.88 5.94 -5.42
C ASN A 444 -1.17 6.61 -4.24
N GLN A 445 -0.56 5.83 -3.36
CA GLN A 445 -0.03 6.32 -2.09
C GLN A 445 1.32 5.70 -1.79
N VAL A 446 2.05 6.35 -0.89
CA VAL A 446 3.30 5.82 -0.38
C VAL A 446 3.04 4.51 0.36
N VAL A 447 3.84 3.52 0.04
CA VAL A 447 3.87 2.22 0.70
C VAL A 447 4.90 2.29 1.83
N ASP A 448 4.41 2.16 3.05
CA ASP A 448 5.20 2.07 4.29
C ASP A 448 4.66 0.96 5.21
N TYR A 449 5.37 0.67 6.29
CA TYR A 449 5.04 -0.43 7.19
C TYR A 449 3.83 -0.18 8.12
N GLU A 450 3.36 1.06 8.27
CA GLU A 450 2.27 1.44 9.18
C GLU A 450 0.96 1.76 8.44
N MET A 451 1.00 1.92 7.12
CA MET A 451 -0.11 2.28 6.24
C MET A 451 -1.40 1.50 6.53
N GLY A 452 -1.32 0.18 6.67
CA GLY A 452 -2.46 -0.68 6.96
C GLY A 452 -3.10 -0.45 8.34
N PHE A 453 -2.32 -0.02 9.34
CA PHE A 453 -2.86 0.36 10.65
C PHE A 453 -3.69 1.65 10.54
N ARG A 454 -3.24 2.65 9.76
CA ARG A 454 -4.04 3.85 9.47
C ARG A 454 -5.34 3.49 8.73
N LEU A 455 -5.25 2.61 7.73
CA LEU A 455 -6.41 2.13 6.97
C LEU A 455 -7.36 1.27 7.81
N LEU A 456 -6.88 0.59 8.84
CA LEU A 456 -7.70 -0.25 9.70
C LEU A 456 -8.84 0.53 10.35
N LEU A 457 -8.59 1.76 10.79
CA LEU A 457 -9.60 2.61 11.41
C LEU A 457 -10.71 2.95 10.42
N LEU A 458 -10.34 3.29 9.17
CA LEU A 458 -11.28 3.58 8.09
C LEU A 458 -12.06 2.33 7.65
N MET A 459 -11.41 1.17 7.62
CA MET A 459 -12.09 -0.10 7.37
C MET A 459 -13.09 -0.41 8.47
N PHE A 460 -12.75 -0.21 9.75
CA PHE A 460 -13.71 -0.38 10.84
C PHE A 460 -14.89 0.58 10.71
N ALA A 461 -14.63 1.85 10.39
CA ALA A 461 -15.68 2.81 10.11
C ALA A 461 -16.60 2.32 8.99
N ALA A 462 -16.04 1.83 7.88
CA ALA A 462 -16.79 1.28 6.77
C ALA A 462 -17.63 0.05 7.14
N VAL A 463 -17.05 -0.91 7.88
CA VAL A 463 -17.77 -2.13 8.30
C VAL A 463 -18.88 -1.81 9.32
N ILE A 464 -18.61 -0.93 10.29
CA ILE A 464 -19.59 -0.52 11.30
C ILE A 464 -20.73 0.29 10.67
N LEU A 465 -20.39 1.26 9.81
CA LEU A 465 -21.35 2.03 9.03
C LEU A 465 -22.22 1.12 8.17
N GLY A 466 -21.60 0.16 7.48
CA GLY A 466 -22.27 -0.81 6.63
C GLY A 466 -23.18 -1.78 7.38
N GLY A 467 -22.81 -2.13 8.60
CA GLY A 467 -23.41 -3.19 9.42
C GLY A 467 -22.42 -4.34 9.59
N LEU A 468 -21.98 -4.55 10.83
CA LEU A 468 -21.01 -5.57 11.20
C LEU A 468 -21.46 -6.97 10.72
N GLY A 469 -20.55 -7.69 10.07
CA GLY A 469 -20.80 -9.07 9.63
C GLY A 469 -21.53 -9.21 8.30
N THR A 470 -21.84 -8.09 7.62
CA THR A 470 -22.44 -8.10 6.29
C THR A 470 -21.43 -7.64 5.24
N ALA A 471 -21.12 -8.49 4.26
CA ALA A 471 -20.20 -8.13 3.17
C ALA A 471 -20.74 -6.97 2.32
N TYR A 472 -22.04 -7.00 2.00
CA TYR A 472 -22.71 -5.92 1.28
C TYR A 472 -22.73 -4.61 2.05
N GLY A 473 -22.90 -4.67 3.38
CA GLY A 473 -22.76 -3.51 4.25
C GLY A 473 -21.39 -2.89 4.12
N ALA A 474 -20.32 -3.69 4.26
CA ALA A 474 -18.95 -3.19 4.15
C ALA A 474 -18.64 -2.55 2.78
N MET A 475 -19.23 -3.05 1.68
CA MET A 475 -19.09 -2.42 0.36
C MET A 475 -19.69 -1.02 0.31
N VAL A 476 -20.96 -0.90 0.71
CA VAL A 476 -21.65 0.40 0.73
C VAL A 476 -21.01 1.34 1.75
N GLY A 477 -20.59 0.81 2.89
CA GLY A 477 -19.93 1.55 3.95
C GLY A 477 -18.57 2.09 3.50
N GLY A 478 -17.77 1.32 2.77
CA GLY A 478 -16.48 1.75 2.23
C GLY A 478 -16.63 2.89 1.23
N ILE A 479 -17.56 2.74 0.27
CA ILE A 479 -17.89 3.80 -0.69
C ILE A 479 -18.39 5.07 0.03
N SER A 480 -19.28 4.92 1.02
CA SER A 480 -19.81 6.06 1.77
C SER A 480 -18.71 6.77 2.58
N VAL A 481 -17.84 6.01 3.25
CA VAL A 481 -16.69 6.55 3.98
C VAL A 481 -15.78 7.33 3.05
N GLY A 482 -15.46 6.80 1.86
CA GLY A 482 -14.58 7.50 0.94
C GLY A 482 -15.19 8.75 0.31
N LEU A 483 -16.47 8.70 -0.06
CA LEU A 483 -17.19 9.88 -0.54
C LEU A 483 -17.24 10.98 0.53
N VAL A 484 -17.53 10.64 1.77
CA VAL A 484 -17.61 11.63 2.86
C VAL A 484 -16.24 12.18 3.22
N ALA A 485 -15.22 11.31 3.27
CA ALA A 485 -13.84 11.71 3.48
C ALA A 485 -13.44 12.77 2.44
N MET A 486 -13.62 12.47 1.15
CA MET A 486 -13.19 13.36 0.07
C MET A 486 -14.08 14.60 -0.09
N LEU A 487 -15.40 14.49 0.06
CA LEU A 487 -16.30 15.65 -0.07
C LEU A 487 -16.21 16.61 1.13
N SER A 488 -15.80 16.12 2.31
CA SER A 488 -15.60 16.98 3.48
C SER A 488 -14.51 18.03 3.24
N THR A 489 -13.52 17.75 2.38
CA THR A 489 -12.42 18.66 2.08
C THR A 489 -12.84 19.90 1.29
N LEU A 490 -14.10 19.92 0.80
CA LEU A 490 -14.67 21.10 0.14
C LEU A 490 -14.98 22.23 1.12
N TRP A 491 -15.23 21.89 2.39
CA TRP A 491 -15.53 22.86 3.46
C TRP A 491 -14.50 22.87 4.58
N PHE A 492 -13.69 21.83 4.69
CA PHE A 492 -12.74 21.63 5.78
C PHE A 492 -11.33 21.36 5.27
N PRO A 493 -10.30 21.62 6.07
CA PRO A 493 -8.93 21.24 5.75
C PRO A 493 -8.79 19.75 5.48
N THR A 494 -7.91 19.37 4.55
CA THR A 494 -7.67 17.99 4.13
C THR A 494 -7.16 17.10 5.27
N GLN A 495 -6.47 17.68 6.26
CA GLN A 495 -5.98 16.97 7.45
C GLN A 495 -7.11 16.34 8.28
N LEU A 496 -8.32 16.92 8.21
CA LEU A 496 -9.49 16.43 8.96
C LEU A 496 -10.29 15.37 8.19
N MET A 497 -9.87 14.98 6.99
CA MET A 497 -10.57 14.02 6.13
C MET A 497 -10.88 12.70 6.86
N GLN A 498 -9.91 12.15 7.61
CA GLN A 498 -10.10 10.90 8.36
C GLN A 498 -11.03 11.08 9.56
N ALA A 499 -11.00 12.25 10.22
CA ALA A 499 -11.88 12.56 11.35
C ALA A 499 -13.35 12.58 10.92
N TRP A 500 -13.66 13.10 9.72
CA TRP A 500 -15.02 13.13 9.18
C TRP A 500 -15.57 11.74 8.83
N ALA A 501 -14.73 10.85 8.31
CA ALA A 501 -15.09 9.45 8.11
C ALA A 501 -15.50 8.76 9.43
N LEU A 502 -14.76 9.02 10.51
CA LEU A 502 -15.08 8.49 11.85
C LEU A 502 -16.30 9.17 12.48
N ALA A 503 -16.45 10.49 12.29
CA ALA A 503 -17.62 11.22 12.76
C ALA A 503 -18.91 10.67 12.13
N LEU A 504 -18.87 10.33 10.84
CA LEU A 504 -19.99 9.69 10.17
C LEU A 504 -20.34 8.32 10.76
N MET A 505 -19.34 7.52 11.12
CA MET A 505 -19.58 6.27 11.87
C MET A 505 -20.27 6.55 13.21
N ILE A 506 -19.81 7.54 13.99
CA ILE A 506 -20.41 7.91 15.29
C ILE A 506 -21.87 8.35 15.10
N LEU A 507 -22.12 9.25 14.13
CA LEU A 507 -23.47 9.70 13.78
C LEU A 507 -24.37 8.52 13.38
N MET A 508 -23.83 7.58 12.59
CA MET A 508 -24.57 6.40 12.22
C MET A 508 -24.91 5.54 13.43
N LEU A 509 -23.98 5.31 14.36
CA LEU A 509 -24.25 4.52 15.56
C LEU A 509 -25.33 5.15 16.45
N LEU A 510 -25.41 6.49 16.49
CA LEU A 510 -26.45 7.21 17.21
C LEU A 510 -27.84 7.06 16.55
N VAL A 511 -27.91 7.08 15.22
CA VAL A 511 -29.20 7.04 14.48
C VAL A 511 -29.65 5.61 14.20
N ARG A 512 -28.72 4.72 13.84
CA ARG A 512 -28.91 3.32 13.49
C ARG A 512 -27.71 2.47 13.96
N PRO A 513 -27.73 1.96 15.20
CA PRO A 513 -26.63 1.17 15.76
C PRO A 513 -26.37 -0.16 15.03
N GLN A 514 -27.28 -0.58 14.16
CA GLN A 514 -27.14 -1.78 13.33
C GLN A 514 -26.39 -1.54 12.01
N GLY A 515 -26.03 -0.30 11.68
CA GLY A 515 -25.47 0.07 10.38
C GLY A 515 -26.54 0.18 9.27
N LEU A 516 -26.10 0.44 8.04
CA LEU A 516 -26.97 0.76 6.89
C LEU A 516 -27.79 -0.46 6.46
N LEU A 517 -27.17 -1.65 6.46
CA LEU A 517 -27.75 -2.90 5.99
C LEU A 517 -27.88 -3.97 7.08
N GLY A 518 -27.70 -3.62 8.36
CA GLY A 518 -27.88 -4.55 9.48
C GLY A 518 -29.33 -4.99 9.66
N GLN A 519 -29.52 -6.26 9.97
CA GLN A 519 -30.86 -6.81 10.26
C GLN A 519 -31.23 -6.52 11.72
N ARG A 520 -32.50 -6.15 11.94
CA ARG A 520 -33.05 -6.01 13.29
C ARG A 520 -33.19 -7.40 13.90
N GLU A 521 -32.37 -7.70 14.89
CA GLU A 521 -32.60 -8.84 15.76
C GLU A 521 -33.97 -8.64 16.45
N ARG A 522 -34.95 -9.48 16.12
CA ARG A 522 -36.20 -9.53 16.88
C ARG A 522 -35.86 -10.20 18.19
N VAL A 523 -35.65 -9.39 19.23
CA VAL A 523 -35.65 -9.85 20.61
C VAL A 523 -37.04 -10.45 20.85
N GLY A 524 -37.10 -11.77 20.89
CA GLY A 524 -38.31 -12.56 21.08
C GLY A 524 -38.03 -13.68 22.06
#